data_AF-B7GCB8-F1
#
_entry.id   AF-B7GCB8-F1
#
_cell.length_a   1.000
_cell.length_b   1.000
_cell.length_c   1.000
_cell.angle_alpha   90.00
_cell.angle_beta   90.00
_cell.angle_gamma   90.00
#
_symmetry.space_group_name_H-M   'P 1'
#
loop_
_entity.id
_entity.type
_entity.pdbx_description
1 polymer ?
#
loop_
_entity_poly.entity_id
_entity_poly.type
_entity_poly.pdbx_seq_one_letter_code
_entity_poly.pdbx_strand_id
1 'polypeptide(L)'
;MPDSSQRDDEACMREAIAEAAAATSEGKMPFGAVLAIDSVIVARAHNQCPAAAKRGGGTGDVTRHAEMELVRLFTSKLTAEERSNAVLYTSTEPCVMCAGAIYWSGVSKVVYGCSARQLEALSGPGGFDIPVDTLYGMASKGARRMECLGPLLAEESLQVHVDSGVWKNAPVPTTAEFPPVTQADLDIAVEAALLKSGLGSAKVVDDGVVPVIDLSVGTDEQVAEKLWQAAMEVGFFCVVGHGIDQSIIDGAFGASETFFAQPLEDKKAQSPLDMSINSGFEYFAQVRPSTGVADQKESLQITARQGCMDDRWPSDEFHKSADALLEASHQLAKRILNLLQPQAIPHVEPETLANSHTLWEEDGQCTLRFLHYPPLDSDTTAKLIDDGYWRAGPHTDWDNVTLLYQQMGQNGLECCANPRTGDPASMYWTAVNPVEGGIAINVGDMLARWSDGKLFSNLHRVRLPPDASKSRYSIAFFAQSDKKALIESKESEPITAGDYILSRIRSNFDKNRTTPMLIAIAAKYRSLIGLEAQRHNFELKKELPSEGLYYKLMSPENMFRSFA
;
A
#
# COMPACT_ATOMS: atom_id res chain seq x y z
N MET A 1 -36.69 0.82 -31.19
CA MET A 1 -35.66 0.68 -32.23
C MET A 1 -34.34 0.58 -31.49
N PRO A 2 -33.61 -0.55 -31.51
CA PRO A 2 -32.29 -0.61 -30.91
C PRO A 2 -31.33 0.26 -31.72
N ASP A 3 -30.51 1.02 -31.01
CA ASP A 3 -29.54 1.98 -31.50
C ASP A 3 -28.44 1.31 -32.33
N SER A 4 -28.10 1.88 -33.49
CA SER A 4 -27.26 1.27 -34.52
C SER A 4 -25.78 1.64 -34.41
N SER A 5 -25.16 1.57 -33.22
CA SER A 5 -23.72 1.86 -33.09
C SER A 5 -22.97 1.15 -31.94
N GLN A 6 -23.31 -0.10 -31.61
CA GLN A 6 -22.44 -0.91 -30.75
C GLN A 6 -21.23 -1.39 -31.56
N ARG A 7 -20.05 -0.81 -31.29
CA ARG A 7 -18.75 -1.33 -31.76
C ARG A 7 -18.56 -2.74 -31.22
N ASP A 8 -18.30 -3.71 -32.09
CA ASP A 8 -18.05 -5.11 -31.71
C ASP A 8 -16.56 -5.35 -31.47
N ASP A 9 -16.07 -4.78 -30.37
CA ASP A 9 -14.67 -4.89 -29.95
C ASP A 9 -14.29 -6.36 -29.65
N GLU A 10 -15.24 -7.16 -29.17
CA GLU A 10 -15.02 -8.59 -28.91
C GLU A 10 -14.79 -9.37 -30.21
N ALA A 11 -15.59 -9.16 -31.26
CA ALA A 11 -15.36 -9.82 -32.54
C ALA A 11 -13.99 -9.46 -33.12
N CYS A 12 -13.61 -8.17 -33.08
CA CYS A 12 -12.29 -7.75 -33.55
C CYS A 12 -11.16 -8.37 -32.72
N MET A 13 -11.33 -8.51 -31.40
CA MET A 13 -10.36 -9.18 -30.54
C MET A 13 -10.24 -10.67 -30.85
N ARG A 14 -11.34 -11.38 -31.07
CA ARG A 14 -11.32 -12.81 -31.47
C ARG A 14 -10.56 -13.03 -32.77
N GLU A 15 -10.64 -12.08 -33.70
CA GLU A 15 -9.87 -12.13 -34.95
C GLU A 15 -8.36 -11.90 -34.71
N ALA A 16 -7.97 -11.06 -33.76
CA ALA A 16 -6.56 -10.94 -33.32
C ALA A 16 -6.06 -12.25 -32.64
N ILE A 17 -6.90 -12.89 -31.84
CA ILE A 17 -6.60 -14.20 -31.23
C ILE A 17 -6.46 -15.29 -32.31
N ALA A 18 -7.30 -15.28 -33.35
CA ALA A 18 -7.20 -16.19 -34.48
C ALA A 18 -5.87 -16.02 -35.25
N GLU A 19 -5.38 -14.79 -35.42
CA GLU A 19 -4.06 -14.52 -35.98
C GLU A 19 -2.92 -15.06 -35.08
N ALA A 20 -3.06 -14.96 -33.75
CA ALA A 20 -2.09 -15.57 -32.81
C ALA A 20 -2.04 -17.11 -32.93
N ALA A 21 -3.20 -17.74 -33.13
CA ALA A 21 -3.29 -19.17 -33.40
C ALA A 21 -2.67 -19.54 -34.76
N ALA A 22 -2.85 -18.70 -35.79
CA ALA A 22 -2.22 -18.88 -37.10
C ALA A 22 -0.69 -18.84 -37.00
N ALA A 23 -0.11 -17.85 -36.32
CA ALA A 23 1.34 -17.78 -36.06
C ALA A 23 1.86 -19.07 -35.42
N THR A 24 1.12 -19.60 -34.45
CA THR A 24 1.48 -20.85 -33.75
C THR A 24 1.52 -22.03 -34.71
N SER A 25 0.53 -22.18 -35.59
CA SER A 25 0.49 -23.27 -36.58
C SER A 25 1.63 -23.21 -37.58
N GLU A 26 2.20 -22.02 -37.80
CA GLU A 26 3.38 -21.77 -38.62
C GLU A 26 4.71 -21.87 -37.84
N GLY A 27 4.68 -22.28 -36.57
CA GLY A 27 5.88 -22.44 -35.73
C GLY A 27 6.48 -21.11 -35.22
N LYS A 28 5.72 -20.03 -35.25
CA LYS A 28 6.09 -18.70 -34.75
C LYS A 28 5.56 -18.47 -33.34
N MET A 29 5.98 -17.37 -32.72
CA MET A 29 5.50 -16.96 -31.41
C MET A 29 4.00 -16.61 -31.47
N PRO A 30 3.19 -17.01 -30.46
CA PRO A 30 1.72 -16.94 -30.46
C PRO A 30 1.18 -15.51 -30.25
N PHE A 31 1.37 -14.60 -31.19
CA PHE A 31 0.84 -13.23 -31.10
C PHE A 31 0.20 -12.81 -32.42
N GLY A 32 -0.93 -12.11 -32.34
CA GLY A 32 -1.72 -11.66 -33.49
C GLY A 32 -2.29 -10.26 -33.27
N ALA A 33 -2.51 -9.54 -34.35
CA ALA A 33 -3.06 -8.20 -34.33
C ALA A 33 -3.91 -7.91 -35.57
N VAL A 34 -4.98 -7.14 -35.41
CA VAL A 34 -5.83 -6.64 -36.50
C VAL A 34 -6.06 -5.15 -36.37
N LEU A 35 -6.28 -4.49 -37.50
CA LEU A 35 -6.68 -3.08 -37.55
C LEU A 35 -8.11 -3.02 -38.08
N ALA A 36 -8.99 -2.30 -37.39
CA ALA A 36 -10.36 -2.09 -37.83
C ALA A 36 -10.73 -0.61 -37.89
N ILE A 37 -11.64 -0.27 -38.80
CA ILE A 37 -12.30 1.04 -38.91
C ILE A 37 -13.80 0.74 -38.88
N ASP A 38 -14.54 1.36 -37.96
CA ASP A 38 -15.99 1.10 -37.75
C ASP A 38 -16.31 -0.40 -37.59
N SER A 39 -15.51 -1.11 -36.80
CA SER A 39 -15.58 -2.56 -36.58
C SER A 39 -15.39 -3.43 -37.84
N VAL A 40 -14.96 -2.86 -38.96
CA VAL A 40 -14.55 -3.59 -40.16
C VAL A 40 -13.04 -3.77 -40.18
N ILE A 41 -12.57 -5.01 -40.18
CA ILE A 41 -11.14 -5.32 -40.22
C ILE A 41 -10.56 -4.99 -41.61
N VAL A 42 -9.61 -4.05 -41.63
CA VAL A 42 -8.93 -3.56 -42.84
C VAL A 42 -7.51 -4.11 -43.01
N ALA A 43 -6.90 -4.61 -41.93
CA ALA A 43 -5.60 -5.27 -41.98
C ALA A 43 -5.47 -6.32 -40.86
N ARG A 44 -4.66 -7.36 -41.11
CA ARG A 44 -4.39 -8.48 -40.20
C ARG A 44 -2.92 -8.83 -40.27
N ALA A 45 -2.32 -9.18 -39.15
CA ALA A 45 -0.97 -9.66 -39.09
C ALA A 45 -0.75 -10.54 -37.86
N HIS A 46 0.23 -11.44 -37.96
CA HIS A 46 0.68 -12.24 -36.84
C HIS A 46 2.21 -12.25 -36.76
N ASN A 47 2.73 -12.55 -35.59
CA ASN A 47 4.15 -12.47 -35.27
C ASN A 47 4.96 -13.44 -36.14
N GLN A 48 6.10 -12.97 -36.66
CA GLN A 48 6.96 -13.74 -37.58
C GLN A 48 8.22 -14.26 -36.89
N CYS A 49 8.43 -13.93 -35.61
CA CYS A 49 9.55 -14.45 -34.83
C CYS A 49 9.38 -15.95 -34.60
N PRO A 50 10.37 -16.79 -34.94
CA PRO A 50 10.28 -18.24 -34.73
C PRO A 50 10.16 -18.59 -33.24
N ALA A 51 9.32 -19.56 -32.89
CA ALA A 51 9.20 -20.03 -31.50
C ALA A 51 10.52 -20.60 -30.94
N ALA A 52 11.41 -21.06 -31.82
CA ALA A 52 12.75 -21.54 -31.47
C ALA A 52 13.70 -20.44 -30.96
N ALA A 53 13.43 -19.15 -31.25
CA ALA A 53 14.29 -18.04 -30.86
C ALA A 53 14.43 -17.90 -29.33
N LYS A 54 13.41 -18.29 -28.55
CA LYS A 54 13.44 -18.27 -27.07
C LYS A 54 14.47 -19.26 -26.48
N ARG A 55 14.90 -20.28 -27.22
CA ARG A 55 15.88 -21.29 -26.75
C ARG A 55 17.33 -20.92 -27.09
N GLY A 56 17.60 -19.64 -27.37
CA GLY A 56 18.94 -19.16 -27.74
C GLY A 56 19.45 -19.69 -29.10
N GLY A 57 18.56 -20.24 -29.95
CA GLY A 57 18.93 -20.94 -31.18
C GLY A 57 18.34 -20.39 -32.48
N GLY A 58 17.68 -19.24 -32.46
CA GLY A 58 17.07 -18.64 -33.66
C GLY A 58 18.00 -17.64 -34.36
N THR A 59 18.07 -17.70 -35.69
CA THR A 59 18.55 -16.58 -36.54
C THR A 59 17.32 -15.92 -37.16
N GLY A 60 17.24 -14.58 -37.16
CA GLY A 60 16.08 -13.86 -37.72
C GLY A 60 15.89 -12.46 -37.14
N ASP A 61 15.01 -11.68 -37.77
CA ASP A 61 14.63 -10.34 -37.32
C ASP A 61 13.67 -10.44 -36.11
N VAL A 62 14.19 -10.12 -34.94
CA VAL A 62 13.47 -10.14 -33.66
C VAL A 62 12.45 -9.01 -33.52
N THR A 63 12.40 -8.07 -34.48
CA THR A 63 11.45 -6.95 -34.46
C THR A 63 10.11 -7.26 -35.14
N ARG A 64 9.95 -8.45 -35.73
CA ARG A 64 8.76 -8.80 -36.52
C ARG A 64 7.59 -9.30 -35.67
N HIS A 65 7.22 -8.50 -34.67
CA HIS A 65 6.03 -8.70 -33.85
C HIS A 65 4.75 -8.44 -34.64
N ALA A 66 3.61 -8.97 -34.18
CA ALA A 66 2.34 -8.87 -34.88
C ALA A 66 1.95 -7.40 -35.16
N GLU A 67 2.11 -6.53 -34.17
CA GLU A 67 1.80 -5.10 -34.27
C GLU A 67 2.75 -4.37 -35.22
N MET A 68 4.03 -4.77 -35.24
CA MET A 68 5.02 -4.20 -36.16
C MET A 68 4.72 -4.57 -37.61
N GLU A 69 4.37 -5.83 -37.87
CA GLU A 69 3.93 -6.28 -39.19
C GLU A 69 2.63 -5.60 -39.60
N LEU A 70 1.69 -5.42 -38.67
CA LEU A 70 0.44 -4.72 -38.92
C LEU A 70 0.69 -3.25 -39.30
N VAL A 71 1.51 -2.53 -38.53
CA VAL A 71 1.92 -1.14 -38.83
C VAL A 71 2.54 -1.06 -40.22
N ARG A 72 3.47 -1.96 -40.58
CA ARG A 72 4.07 -2.03 -41.93
C ARG A 72 3.03 -2.19 -43.03
N LEU A 73 1.97 -2.97 -42.79
CA LEU A 73 0.92 -3.23 -43.79
C LEU A 73 0.00 -2.04 -44.03
N PHE A 74 -0.46 -1.36 -42.98
CA PHE A 74 -1.47 -0.32 -43.14
C PHE A 74 -0.90 1.08 -43.39
N THR A 75 0.32 1.39 -42.93
CA THR A 75 0.89 2.74 -43.14
C THR A 75 1.13 3.07 -44.61
N SER A 76 1.32 2.06 -45.46
CA SER A 76 1.45 2.23 -46.92
C SER A 76 0.11 2.23 -47.66
N LYS A 77 -1.00 1.86 -47.00
CA LYS A 77 -2.31 1.64 -47.64
C LYS A 77 -3.38 2.64 -47.21
N LEU A 78 -3.32 3.11 -45.97
CA LEU A 78 -4.31 4.01 -45.39
C LEU A 78 -3.76 5.44 -45.32
N THR A 79 -4.65 6.42 -45.50
CA THR A 79 -4.39 7.84 -45.29
C THR A 79 -4.22 8.18 -43.80
N ALA A 80 -3.72 9.37 -43.48
CA ALA A 80 -3.57 9.79 -42.08
C ALA A 80 -4.91 9.89 -41.34
N GLU A 81 -5.96 10.32 -42.04
CA GLU A 81 -7.31 10.43 -41.50
C GLU A 81 -7.91 9.05 -41.17
N GLU A 82 -7.83 8.10 -42.11
CA GLU A 82 -8.27 6.72 -41.89
C GLU A 82 -7.54 6.06 -40.72
N ARG A 83 -6.22 6.27 -40.61
CA ARG A 83 -5.43 5.75 -39.48
C ARG A 83 -5.88 6.35 -38.16
N SER A 84 -6.21 7.65 -38.12
CA SER A 84 -6.67 8.31 -36.89
C SER A 84 -8.03 7.82 -36.41
N ASN A 85 -8.87 7.30 -37.32
CA ASN A 85 -10.16 6.69 -37.00
C ASN A 85 -10.09 5.18 -36.76
N ALA A 86 -8.92 4.56 -36.98
CA ALA A 86 -8.74 3.13 -36.83
C ALA A 86 -8.48 2.73 -35.36
N VAL A 87 -8.89 1.51 -35.02
CA VAL A 87 -8.61 0.85 -33.76
C VAL A 87 -7.73 -0.36 -34.03
N LEU A 88 -6.61 -0.47 -33.32
CA LEU A 88 -5.72 -1.62 -33.37
C LEU A 88 -6.06 -2.59 -32.24
N TYR A 89 -6.38 -3.82 -32.58
CA TYR A 89 -6.62 -4.90 -31.62
C TYR A 89 -5.40 -5.81 -31.64
N THR A 90 -4.82 -6.11 -30.48
CA THR A 90 -3.70 -7.06 -30.36
C THR A 90 -4.04 -8.11 -29.31
N SER A 91 -3.69 -9.38 -29.60
CA SER A 91 -3.98 -10.51 -28.71
C SER A 91 -3.32 -10.37 -27.33
N THR A 92 -2.26 -9.57 -27.25
CA THR A 92 -1.49 -9.35 -26.02
C THR A 92 -1.08 -7.90 -25.95
N GLU A 93 -1.00 -7.34 -24.74
CA GLU A 93 -0.52 -5.98 -24.53
C GLU A 93 0.80 -5.72 -25.28
N PRO A 94 0.85 -4.67 -26.11
CA PRO A 94 1.97 -4.44 -27.00
C PRO A 94 3.20 -4.03 -26.19
N CYS A 95 4.36 -4.62 -26.50
CA CYS A 95 5.61 -4.22 -25.86
C CYS A 95 6.01 -2.78 -26.24
N VAL A 96 6.96 -2.19 -25.50
CA VAL A 96 7.42 -0.80 -25.71
C VAL A 96 7.82 -0.47 -27.16
N MET A 97 8.42 -1.42 -27.88
CA MET A 97 8.77 -1.27 -29.30
C MET A 97 7.51 -1.14 -30.17
N CYS A 98 6.54 -2.03 -29.97
CA CYS A 98 5.29 -2.06 -30.72
C CYS A 98 4.44 -0.84 -30.39
N ALA A 99 4.33 -0.50 -29.11
CA ALA A 99 3.59 0.66 -28.64
C ALA A 99 4.11 1.97 -29.28
N GLY A 100 5.43 2.15 -29.34
CA GLY A 100 6.04 3.27 -30.05
C GLY A 100 5.70 3.29 -31.54
N ALA A 101 5.77 2.15 -32.22
CA ALA A 101 5.41 2.06 -33.64
C ALA A 101 3.93 2.38 -33.89
N ILE A 102 3.02 1.89 -33.04
CA ILE A 102 1.59 2.20 -33.09
C ILE A 102 1.39 3.71 -32.92
N TYR A 103 2.07 4.33 -31.95
CA TYR A 103 2.00 5.78 -31.74
C TYR A 103 2.49 6.56 -32.97
N TRP A 104 3.58 6.16 -33.61
CA TRP A 104 4.07 6.89 -34.80
C TRP A 104 3.29 6.58 -36.08
N SER A 105 2.49 5.50 -36.08
CA SER A 105 1.65 5.12 -37.23
C SER A 105 0.46 6.03 -37.47
N GLY A 106 0.01 6.78 -36.45
CA GLY A 106 -1.17 7.63 -36.53
C GLY A 106 -2.48 6.96 -36.10
N VAL A 107 -2.45 5.71 -35.61
CA VAL A 107 -3.58 5.04 -34.92
C VAL A 107 -3.84 5.71 -33.58
N SER A 108 -5.09 6.03 -33.25
CA SER A 108 -5.45 6.77 -32.02
C SER A 108 -5.88 5.87 -30.86
N LYS A 109 -6.28 4.63 -31.15
CA LYS A 109 -6.81 3.69 -30.16
C LYS A 109 -6.20 2.30 -30.31
N VAL A 110 -5.77 1.72 -29.19
CA VAL A 110 -5.35 0.32 -29.09
C VAL A 110 -6.23 -0.41 -28.09
N VAL A 111 -6.57 -1.66 -28.40
CA VAL A 111 -7.28 -2.59 -27.53
C VAL A 111 -6.46 -3.86 -27.42
N TYR A 112 -6.16 -4.33 -26.20
CA TYR A 112 -5.34 -5.52 -26.01
C TYR A 112 -6.09 -6.65 -25.30
N GLY A 113 -5.72 -7.90 -25.65
CA GLY A 113 -6.35 -9.12 -25.20
C GLY A 113 -6.03 -9.48 -23.76
N CYS A 114 -4.84 -10.03 -23.53
CA CYS A 114 -4.26 -10.23 -22.20
C CYS A 114 -3.11 -9.26 -21.93
N SER A 115 -2.86 -8.92 -20.66
CA SER A 115 -1.76 -8.02 -20.28
C SER A 115 -0.40 -8.69 -20.40
N ALA A 116 0.66 -7.88 -20.53
CA ALA A 116 2.04 -8.39 -20.54
C ALA A 116 2.34 -9.17 -19.25
N ARG A 117 1.77 -8.72 -18.12
CA ARG A 117 1.86 -9.37 -16.81
C ARG A 117 1.13 -10.72 -16.76
N GLN A 118 -0.05 -10.81 -17.36
CA GLN A 118 -0.78 -12.08 -17.48
C GLN A 118 0.00 -13.09 -18.33
N LEU A 119 0.64 -12.64 -19.41
CA LEU A 119 1.52 -13.50 -20.20
C LEU A 119 2.82 -13.87 -19.45
N GLU A 120 3.38 -12.99 -18.63
CA GLU A 120 4.59 -13.29 -17.85
C GLU A 120 4.37 -14.46 -16.88
N ALA A 121 3.18 -14.59 -16.30
CA ALA A 121 2.83 -15.72 -15.45
C ALA A 121 2.96 -17.08 -16.18
N LEU A 122 2.70 -17.12 -17.50
CA LEU A 122 2.88 -18.30 -18.35
C LEU A 122 4.30 -18.41 -18.91
N SER A 123 4.87 -17.29 -19.34
CA SER A 123 6.12 -17.26 -20.11
C SER A 123 7.38 -17.23 -19.24
N GLY A 124 7.25 -16.91 -17.95
CA GLY A 124 8.35 -16.63 -17.04
C GLY A 124 8.97 -15.25 -17.29
N PRO A 125 9.81 -14.76 -16.35
CA PRO A 125 10.40 -13.43 -16.44
C PRO A 125 11.36 -13.31 -17.64
N GLY A 126 11.35 -12.16 -18.30
CA GLY A 126 12.26 -11.90 -19.44
C GLY A 126 11.87 -10.79 -20.42
N GLY A 127 10.77 -10.07 -20.20
CA GLY A 127 10.31 -8.95 -21.04
C GLY A 127 10.54 -7.56 -20.44
N PHE A 128 10.24 -6.51 -21.21
CA PHE A 128 10.10 -5.15 -20.68
C PHE A 128 8.74 -5.01 -20.01
N ASP A 129 8.73 -4.87 -18.68
CA ASP A 129 7.50 -4.69 -17.88
C ASP A 129 7.16 -3.19 -17.74
N ILE A 130 6.74 -2.58 -18.85
CA ILE A 130 6.23 -1.20 -18.89
C ILE A 130 4.83 -1.27 -19.48
N PRO A 131 3.76 -1.03 -18.68
CA PRO A 131 2.40 -0.98 -19.17
C PRO A 131 2.26 0.04 -20.31
N VAL A 132 1.54 -0.34 -21.37
CA VAL A 132 1.47 0.49 -22.59
C VAL A 132 0.73 1.82 -22.31
N ASP A 133 -0.23 1.82 -21.41
CA ASP A 133 -0.96 3.00 -20.96
C ASP A 133 -0.03 4.02 -20.28
N THR A 134 0.92 3.53 -19.49
CA THR A 134 1.96 4.31 -18.82
C THR A 134 2.90 4.93 -19.84
N LEU A 135 3.33 4.15 -20.84
CA LEU A 135 4.17 4.66 -21.93
C LEU A 135 3.47 5.78 -22.72
N TYR A 136 2.18 5.63 -23.03
CA TYR A 136 1.41 6.67 -23.71
C TYR A 136 1.11 7.89 -22.83
N GLY A 137 0.95 7.68 -21.53
CA GLY A 137 0.77 8.76 -20.54
C GLY A 137 2.00 9.67 -20.39
N MET A 138 3.19 9.20 -20.78
CA MET A 138 4.43 9.99 -20.75
C MET A 138 4.60 10.96 -21.93
N ALA A 139 3.62 11.04 -22.84
CA ALA A 139 3.69 11.95 -23.99
C ALA A 139 3.67 13.44 -23.55
N SER A 140 4.48 14.29 -24.21
CA SER A 140 4.60 15.71 -23.86
C SER A 140 3.29 16.49 -24.03
N LYS A 141 3.13 17.62 -23.32
CA LYS A 141 1.95 18.49 -23.50
C LYS A 141 1.80 18.90 -24.97
N GLY A 142 0.62 18.64 -25.54
CA GLY A 142 0.32 18.88 -26.97
C GLY A 142 0.60 17.67 -27.89
N ALA A 143 1.16 16.59 -27.36
CA ALA A 143 1.28 15.33 -28.08
C ALA A 143 -0.08 14.66 -28.30
N ARG A 144 -0.14 13.76 -29.27
CA ARG A 144 -1.35 13.07 -29.68
C ARG A 144 -1.79 12.11 -28.58
N ARG A 145 -3.05 12.23 -28.13
CA ARG A 145 -3.59 11.32 -27.11
C ARG A 145 -3.84 9.95 -27.73
N MET A 146 -3.25 8.92 -27.12
CA MET A 146 -3.58 7.53 -27.40
C MET A 146 -4.61 7.03 -26.39
N GLU A 147 -5.67 6.41 -26.87
CA GLU A 147 -6.59 5.63 -26.06
C GLU A 147 -6.08 4.18 -26.00
N CYS A 148 -5.99 3.62 -24.80
CA CYS A 148 -5.60 2.23 -24.60
C CYS A 148 -6.64 1.55 -23.73
N LEU A 149 -7.24 0.47 -24.23
CA LEU A 149 -8.24 -0.32 -23.51
C LEU A 149 -7.83 -1.78 -23.42
N GLY A 150 -8.18 -2.43 -22.33
CA GLY A 150 -7.90 -3.83 -22.09
C GLY A 150 -7.69 -4.09 -20.60
N PRO A 151 -7.49 -5.36 -20.20
CA PRO A 151 -7.56 -6.54 -21.06
C PRO A 151 -9.00 -6.85 -21.52
N LEU A 152 -9.17 -7.29 -22.77
CA LEU A 152 -10.46 -7.67 -23.37
C LEU A 152 -10.38 -9.14 -23.82
N LEU A 153 -11.33 -9.99 -23.41
CA LEU A 153 -11.26 -11.45 -23.65
C LEU A 153 -9.94 -12.08 -23.15
N ALA A 154 -9.47 -11.62 -21.99
CA ALA A 154 -8.18 -12.00 -21.41
C ALA A 154 -7.96 -13.52 -21.32
N GLU A 155 -9.01 -14.26 -20.96
CA GLU A 155 -8.96 -15.73 -20.86
C GLU A 155 -8.78 -16.39 -22.24
N GLU A 156 -9.53 -15.98 -23.26
CA GLU A 156 -9.37 -16.46 -24.64
C GLU A 156 -7.97 -16.10 -25.18
N SER A 157 -7.51 -14.87 -24.90
CA SER A 157 -6.18 -14.39 -25.27
C SER A 157 -5.03 -15.09 -24.54
N LEU A 158 -5.22 -15.57 -23.31
CA LEU A 158 -4.23 -16.41 -22.63
C LEU A 158 -4.28 -17.85 -23.12
N GLN A 159 -5.46 -18.36 -23.47
CA GLN A 159 -5.64 -19.74 -23.90
C GLN A 159 -4.83 -20.03 -25.18
N VAL A 160 -4.76 -19.11 -26.14
CA VAL A 160 -3.92 -19.29 -27.34
C VAL A 160 -2.43 -19.44 -27.01
N HIS A 161 -1.96 -18.77 -25.96
CA HIS A 161 -0.58 -18.93 -25.47
C HIS A 161 -0.37 -20.30 -24.83
N VAL A 162 -1.33 -20.78 -24.04
CA VAL A 162 -1.30 -22.11 -23.42
C VAL A 162 -1.29 -23.21 -24.49
N ASP A 163 -2.22 -23.12 -25.44
CA ASP A 163 -2.39 -24.09 -26.52
C ASP A 163 -1.19 -24.14 -27.46
N SER A 164 -0.43 -23.03 -27.57
CA SER A 164 0.78 -22.98 -28.38
C SER A 164 1.88 -23.93 -27.93
N GLY A 165 1.89 -24.33 -26.65
CA GLY A 165 2.95 -25.14 -26.04
C GLY A 165 4.35 -24.49 -26.07
N VAL A 166 4.43 -23.20 -26.43
CA VAL A 166 5.70 -22.45 -26.50
C VAL A 166 6.27 -22.19 -25.10
N TRP A 167 5.39 -22.07 -24.11
CA TRP A 167 5.73 -21.76 -22.71
C TRP A 167 5.77 -23.06 -21.89
N LYS A 168 6.96 -23.47 -21.45
CA LYS A 168 7.18 -24.82 -20.86
C LYS A 168 6.94 -24.93 -19.35
N ASN A 169 6.55 -23.86 -18.65
CA ASN A 169 6.35 -23.90 -17.19
C ASN A 169 5.09 -23.15 -16.77
N ALA A 170 4.29 -23.83 -15.94
CA ALA A 170 3.21 -23.34 -15.06
C ALA A 170 1.76 -23.35 -15.59
N PRO A 171 0.79 -23.74 -14.73
CA PRO A 171 -0.64 -23.83 -15.04
C PRO A 171 -1.27 -22.46 -15.28
N VAL A 172 -2.40 -22.46 -16.00
CA VAL A 172 -3.24 -21.28 -16.27
C VAL A 172 -3.69 -20.66 -14.94
N PRO A 173 -3.27 -19.42 -14.61
CA PRO A 173 -3.88 -18.69 -13.51
C PRO A 173 -5.25 -18.20 -13.99
N THR A 174 -6.32 -18.60 -13.32
CA THR A 174 -7.61 -17.95 -13.51
C THR A 174 -7.51 -16.50 -13.01
N THR A 175 -8.37 -15.64 -13.54
CA THR A 175 -8.49 -14.19 -13.31
C THR A 175 -8.65 -13.74 -11.84
N ALA A 176 -8.55 -14.67 -10.87
CA ALA A 176 -8.76 -14.45 -9.45
C ALA A 176 -7.48 -14.12 -8.63
N GLU A 177 -6.27 -14.18 -9.19
CA GLU A 177 -5.05 -14.19 -8.34
C GLU A 177 -4.20 -12.92 -8.27
N PHE A 178 -4.57 -11.82 -8.93
CA PHE A 178 -3.96 -10.52 -8.65
C PHE A 178 -5.02 -9.49 -8.26
N PRO A 179 -5.21 -9.23 -6.94
CA PRO A 179 -6.10 -8.18 -6.50
C PRO A 179 -5.61 -6.81 -7.02
N PRO A 180 -6.50 -5.82 -7.15
CA PRO A 180 -6.13 -4.44 -7.44
C PRO A 180 -4.98 -3.99 -6.52
N VAL A 181 -4.09 -3.13 -7.03
CA VAL A 181 -3.05 -2.49 -6.20
C VAL A 181 -3.73 -1.87 -5.00
N THR A 182 -3.46 -2.42 -3.83
CA THR A 182 -4.08 -1.98 -2.59
C THR A 182 -3.33 -0.75 -2.07
N GLN A 183 -3.97 0.03 -1.19
CA GLN A 183 -3.27 1.10 -0.47
C GLN A 183 -2.06 0.54 0.30
N ALA A 184 -2.11 -0.70 0.79
CA ALA A 184 -0.96 -1.35 1.45
C ALA A 184 0.23 -1.51 0.50
N ASP A 185 -0.02 -1.90 -0.75
CA ASP A 185 1.04 -2.05 -1.73
C ASP A 185 1.66 -0.69 -2.10
N LEU A 186 0.87 0.39 -2.03
CA LEU A 186 1.35 1.77 -2.12
C LEU A 186 2.20 2.15 -0.91
N ASP A 187 1.73 1.89 0.31
CA ASP A 187 2.40 2.31 1.55
C ASP A 187 3.76 1.62 1.71
N ILE A 188 3.85 0.31 1.43
CA ILE A 188 5.11 -0.43 1.48
C ILE A 188 6.06 0.08 0.36
N ALA A 189 5.54 0.47 -0.80
CA ALA A 189 6.37 0.97 -1.89
C ALA A 189 6.88 2.38 -1.61
N VAL A 190 6.08 3.19 -0.92
CA VAL A 190 6.47 4.50 -0.40
C VAL A 190 7.51 4.33 0.70
N GLU A 191 7.33 3.39 1.64
CA GLU A 191 8.34 3.05 2.65
C GLU A 191 9.68 2.66 1.98
N ALA A 192 9.63 1.79 0.97
CA ALA A 192 10.81 1.38 0.20
C ALA A 192 11.43 2.53 -0.61
N ALA A 193 10.63 3.47 -1.11
CA ALA A 193 11.09 4.68 -1.81
C ALA A 193 11.70 5.70 -0.84
N LEU A 194 11.13 5.88 0.35
CA LEU A 194 11.64 6.76 1.40
C LEU A 194 13.02 6.30 1.90
N LEU A 195 13.20 5.00 2.11
CA LEU A 195 14.49 4.43 2.51
C LEU A 195 15.57 4.58 1.42
N LYS A 196 15.18 4.62 0.14
CA LYS A 196 16.08 4.76 -1.01
C LYS A 196 16.33 6.21 -1.45
N SER A 197 15.46 7.15 -1.08
CA SER A 197 15.52 8.56 -1.51
C SER A 197 16.44 9.43 -0.66
N GLY A 198 17.04 8.90 0.41
CA GLY A 198 17.77 9.71 1.39
C GLY A 198 16.87 10.51 2.32
N LEU A 199 15.55 10.56 2.07
CA LEU A 199 14.59 11.11 3.03
C LEU A 199 14.54 10.26 4.30
N GLY A 200 14.76 8.95 4.18
CA GLY A 200 15.06 8.07 5.30
C GLY A 200 16.09 8.71 6.24
N SER A 201 17.26 9.14 5.77
CA SER A 201 18.28 9.74 6.64
C SER A 201 18.14 11.26 6.89
N ALA A 202 17.14 11.92 6.30
CA ALA A 202 16.99 13.38 6.35
C ALA A 202 16.87 13.92 7.79
N LYS A 203 17.40 15.14 8.00
CA LYS A 203 17.25 15.86 9.26
C LYS A 203 15.79 16.23 9.47
N VAL A 204 15.33 16.08 10.71
CA VAL A 204 14.00 16.52 11.13
C VAL A 204 13.98 18.04 11.22
N VAL A 205 12.87 18.64 10.80
CA VAL A 205 12.58 20.06 11.00
C VAL A 205 11.50 20.17 12.08
N ASP A 206 11.70 21.05 13.05
CA ASP A 206 10.64 21.39 14.01
C ASP A 206 10.13 22.78 13.63
N ASP A 207 9.15 22.81 12.73
CA ASP A 207 8.58 24.01 12.11
C ASP A 207 7.13 24.28 12.50
N GLY A 208 6.57 23.47 13.40
CA GLY A 208 5.19 23.63 13.85
C GLY A 208 4.14 23.32 12.78
N VAL A 209 4.49 22.52 11.77
CA VAL A 209 3.55 22.08 10.72
C VAL A 209 2.40 21.25 11.30
N VAL A 210 2.61 20.51 12.38
CA VAL A 210 1.57 19.74 13.05
C VAL A 210 0.68 20.68 13.89
N PRO A 211 -0.60 20.87 13.55
CA PRO A 211 -1.45 21.84 14.23
C PRO A 211 -1.81 21.37 15.64
N VAL A 212 -1.89 22.30 16.59
CA VAL A 212 -2.48 22.06 17.92
C VAL A 212 -3.90 22.63 17.94
N ILE A 213 -4.88 21.77 18.22
CA ILE A 213 -6.31 22.09 18.18
C ILE A 213 -6.91 21.91 19.57
N ASP A 214 -7.41 23.00 20.15
CA ASP A 214 -8.13 22.96 21.42
C ASP A 214 -9.60 22.58 21.20
N LEU A 215 -10.01 21.40 21.67
CA LEU A 215 -11.36 20.87 21.54
C LEU A 215 -12.37 21.51 22.52
N SER A 216 -11.90 22.36 23.43
CA SER A 216 -12.72 23.10 24.39
C SER A 216 -13.05 24.53 23.95
N VAL A 217 -12.42 25.02 22.87
CA VAL A 217 -12.54 26.40 22.39
C VAL A 217 -13.17 26.48 21.01
N GLY A 218 -14.40 27.02 20.96
CA GLY A 218 -15.18 27.24 19.74
C GLY A 218 -16.45 26.41 19.71
N THR A 219 -17.23 26.55 18.63
CA THR A 219 -18.35 25.64 18.35
C THR A 219 -17.85 24.36 17.71
N ASP A 220 -18.65 23.29 17.74
CA ASP A 220 -18.28 22.01 17.11
C ASP A 220 -18.00 22.17 15.61
N GLU A 221 -18.68 23.08 14.91
CA GLU A 221 -18.40 23.37 13.50
C GLU A 221 -17.02 24.00 13.30
N GLN A 222 -16.59 24.89 14.20
CA GLN A 222 -15.28 25.51 14.13
C GLN A 222 -14.16 24.52 14.46
N VAL A 223 -14.41 23.62 15.41
CA VAL A 223 -13.48 22.53 15.75
C VAL A 223 -13.39 21.54 14.59
N ALA A 224 -14.54 21.14 14.03
CA ALA A 224 -14.61 20.24 12.87
C ALA A 224 -13.84 20.78 11.67
N GLU A 225 -13.95 22.08 11.37
CA GLU A 225 -13.18 22.69 10.28
C GLU A 225 -11.68 22.63 10.52
N LYS A 226 -11.21 22.92 11.74
CA LYS A 226 -9.77 22.81 12.07
C LYS A 226 -9.26 21.38 11.95
N LEU A 227 -10.03 20.42 12.47
CA LEU A 227 -9.71 18.99 12.38
C LEU A 227 -9.66 18.54 10.91
N TRP A 228 -10.64 18.97 10.11
CA TRP A 228 -10.71 18.68 8.68
C TRP A 228 -9.48 19.19 7.94
N GLN A 229 -9.12 20.47 8.11
CA GLN A 229 -7.94 21.05 7.46
C GLN A 229 -6.66 20.31 7.85
N ALA A 230 -6.46 20.04 9.15
CA ALA A 230 -5.27 19.33 9.60
C ALA A 230 -5.20 17.89 9.08
N ALA A 231 -6.33 17.16 9.10
CA ALA A 231 -6.43 15.79 8.60
C ALA A 231 -6.29 15.69 7.07
N MET A 232 -6.72 16.72 6.35
CA MET A 232 -6.56 16.83 4.90
C MET A 232 -5.13 17.21 4.52
N GLU A 233 -4.56 18.27 5.09
CA GLU A 233 -3.27 18.83 4.67
C GLU A 233 -2.08 18.03 5.19
N VAL A 234 -2.14 17.63 6.47
CA VAL A 234 -1.04 16.97 7.17
C VAL A 234 -1.36 15.51 7.44
N GLY A 235 -2.61 15.17 7.80
CA GLY A 235 -2.95 13.83 8.28
C GLY A 235 -2.50 13.55 9.72
N PHE A 236 -1.95 14.56 10.40
CA PHE A 236 -1.57 14.59 11.81
C PHE A 236 -2.02 15.90 12.45
N PHE A 237 -2.41 15.84 13.72
CA PHE A 237 -2.68 17.00 14.57
C PHE A 237 -2.56 16.61 16.04
N CYS A 238 -2.29 17.58 16.91
CA CYS A 238 -2.35 17.40 18.35
C CYS A 238 -3.65 18.03 18.89
N VAL A 239 -4.35 17.34 19.78
CA VAL A 239 -5.52 17.91 20.46
C VAL A 239 -5.23 18.20 21.92
N VAL A 240 -5.72 19.34 22.41
CA VAL A 240 -5.76 19.72 23.83
C VAL A 240 -7.21 19.99 24.23
N GLY A 241 -7.49 20.12 25.53
CA GLY A 241 -8.87 20.34 26.00
C GLY A 241 -9.80 19.18 25.64
N HIS A 242 -9.25 17.98 25.47
CA HIS A 242 -9.97 16.78 24.99
C HIS A 242 -10.88 16.14 26.06
N GLY A 243 -10.70 16.50 27.34
CA GLY A 243 -11.59 16.08 28.43
C GLY A 243 -11.27 14.72 29.07
N ILE A 244 -10.18 14.07 28.68
CA ILE A 244 -9.67 12.89 29.40
C ILE A 244 -8.88 13.39 30.60
N ASP A 245 -9.22 12.89 31.79
CA ASP A 245 -8.52 13.26 33.03
C ASP A 245 -7.06 12.79 32.98
N GLN A 246 -6.14 13.69 33.34
CA GLN A 246 -4.70 13.40 33.31
C GLN A 246 -4.34 12.20 34.20
N SER A 247 -5.06 11.96 35.29
CA SER A 247 -4.83 10.81 36.17
C SER A 247 -5.09 9.45 35.50
N ILE A 248 -5.97 9.40 34.49
CA ILE A 248 -6.20 8.19 33.69
C ILE A 248 -4.97 7.90 32.81
N ILE A 249 -4.44 8.93 32.16
CA ILE A 249 -3.24 8.84 31.31
C ILE A 249 -2.02 8.47 32.15
N ASP A 250 -1.82 9.15 33.28
CA ASP A 250 -0.71 8.90 34.21
C ASP A 250 -0.79 7.50 34.82
N GLY A 251 -1.99 7.04 35.19
CA GLY A 251 -2.22 5.69 35.70
C GLY A 251 -1.85 4.61 34.68
N ALA A 252 -2.23 4.81 33.41
CA ALA A 252 -1.87 3.89 32.34
C ALA A 252 -0.36 3.87 32.05
N PHE A 253 0.32 5.02 32.07
CA PHE A 253 1.79 5.07 31.96
C PHE A 253 2.46 4.40 33.16
N GLY A 254 1.98 4.63 34.38
CA GLY A 254 2.51 3.97 35.58
C GLY A 254 2.38 2.45 35.53
N ALA A 255 1.25 1.94 35.04
CA ALA A 255 1.05 0.52 34.79
C ALA A 255 1.99 -0.01 33.69
N SER A 256 2.19 0.76 32.62
CA SER A 256 3.13 0.45 31.54
C SER A 256 4.57 0.31 32.04
N GLU A 257 5.05 1.30 32.79
CA GLU A 257 6.41 1.31 33.35
C GLU A 257 6.61 0.14 34.31
N THR A 258 5.62 -0.12 35.18
CA THR A 258 5.65 -1.26 36.12
C THR A 258 5.70 -2.59 35.38
N PHE A 259 4.92 -2.77 34.31
CA PHE A 259 4.93 -3.98 33.51
C PHE A 259 6.28 -4.17 32.79
N PHE A 260 6.75 -3.16 32.06
CA PHE A 260 7.95 -3.29 31.24
C PHE A 260 9.25 -3.41 32.04
N ALA A 261 9.27 -2.94 33.29
CA ALA A 261 10.39 -3.11 34.22
C ALA A 261 10.62 -4.57 34.67
N GLN A 262 9.65 -5.46 34.45
CA GLN A 262 9.76 -6.87 34.85
C GLN A 262 10.72 -7.66 33.95
N PRO A 263 11.29 -8.78 34.46
CA PRO A 263 12.02 -9.73 33.63
C PRO A 263 11.24 -10.20 32.40
N LEU A 264 11.95 -10.44 31.29
CA LEU A 264 11.34 -10.83 30.01
C LEU A 264 10.41 -12.05 30.12
N GLU A 265 10.82 -13.07 30.89
CA GLU A 265 10.06 -14.30 31.03
C GLU A 265 8.77 -14.09 31.84
N ASP A 266 8.78 -13.19 32.82
CA ASP A 266 7.58 -12.85 33.60
C ASP A 266 6.56 -12.12 32.71
N LYS A 267 7.02 -11.17 31.88
CA LYS A 267 6.17 -10.46 30.91
C LYS A 267 5.50 -11.41 29.92
N LYS A 268 6.27 -12.36 29.36
CA LYS A 268 5.75 -13.39 28.44
C LYS A 268 4.75 -14.33 29.12
N ALA A 269 5.02 -14.73 30.36
CA ALA A 269 4.16 -15.64 31.10
C ALA A 269 2.83 -14.98 31.49
N GLN A 270 2.87 -13.71 31.89
CA GLN A 270 1.69 -12.93 32.28
C GLN A 270 0.79 -12.55 31.11
N SER A 271 1.36 -12.31 29.93
CA SER A 271 0.61 -11.89 28.75
C SER A 271 1.11 -12.58 27.49
N PRO A 272 0.82 -13.87 27.30
CA PRO A 272 1.29 -14.61 26.14
C PRO A 272 0.72 -14.01 24.84
N LEU A 273 1.63 -13.72 23.90
CA LEU A 273 1.26 -13.19 22.58
C LEU A 273 0.49 -14.23 21.77
N ASP A 274 -0.66 -13.80 21.28
CA ASP A 274 -1.44 -14.49 20.30
C ASP A 274 -1.70 -13.54 19.11
N MET A 275 -0.88 -13.71 18.08
CA MET A 275 -0.97 -12.92 16.84
C MET A 275 -2.30 -13.09 16.12
N SER A 276 -2.99 -14.21 16.37
CA SER A 276 -4.23 -14.57 15.70
C SER A 276 -5.40 -13.65 16.12
N ILE A 277 -5.26 -13.06 17.30
CA ILE A 277 -6.18 -12.10 17.91
C ILE A 277 -5.52 -10.75 18.21
N ASN A 278 -4.30 -10.52 17.71
CA ASN A 278 -3.52 -9.29 17.91
C ASN A 278 -3.45 -8.84 19.39
N SER A 279 -3.22 -9.78 20.31
CA SER A 279 -3.23 -9.50 21.76
C SER A 279 -2.10 -10.22 22.50
N GLY A 280 -1.55 -9.56 23.52
CA GLY A 280 -0.46 -10.06 24.36
C GLY A 280 0.86 -9.30 24.20
N PHE A 281 1.93 -9.83 24.79
CA PHE A 281 3.23 -9.17 24.88
C PHE A 281 4.22 -9.62 23.79
N GLU A 282 4.75 -8.64 23.06
CA GLU A 282 5.73 -8.79 21.98
C GLU A 282 7.07 -8.14 22.35
N TYR A 283 8.19 -8.83 22.08
CA TYR A 283 9.54 -8.35 22.34
C TYR A 283 10.46 -8.52 21.14
N PHE A 284 11.00 -7.42 20.59
CA PHE A 284 12.00 -7.39 19.51
C PHE A 284 11.70 -8.31 18.30
N ALA A 285 10.44 -8.64 18.05
CA ALA A 285 10.05 -9.65 17.06
C ALA A 285 9.80 -9.05 15.66
N GLN A 286 9.62 -7.73 15.56
CA GLN A 286 9.25 -7.09 14.31
C GLN A 286 10.48 -6.73 13.47
N VAL A 287 10.86 -7.62 12.55
CA VAL A 287 11.85 -7.32 11.48
C VAL A 287 11.10 -6.75 10.28
N ARG A 288 11.29 -5.47 9.96
CA ARG A 288 10.67 -4.86 8.77
C ARG A 288 11.33 -5.40 7.50
N PRO A 289 10.56 -5.78 6.46
CA PRO A 289 11.10 -6.19 5.16
C PRO A 289 12.01 -5.13 4.52
N SER A 290 11.78 -3.87 4.86
CA SER A 290 12.41 -2.69 4.29
C SER A 290 13.82 -2.39 4.84
N THR A 291 14.07 -2.72 6.12
CA THR A 291 15.36 -2.50 6.80
C THR A 291 16.11 -3.80 7.11
N GLY A 292 15.41 -4.92 7.25
CA GLY A 292 16.00 -6.20 7.66
C GLY A 292 16.53 -6.24 9.10
N VAL A 293 16.26 -5.20 9.90
CA VAL A 293 16.68 -5.08 11.31
C VAL A 293 15.45 -5.15 12.22
N ALA A 294 15.58 -5.78 13.39
CA ALA A 294 14.52 -5.81 14.39
C ALA A 294 14.32 -4.43 15.02
N ASP A 295 13.06 -4.00 15.17
CA ASP A 295 12.72 -2.85 15.99
C ASP A 295 13.17 -3.10 17.45
N GLN A 296 13.99 -2.22 18.02
CA GLN A 296 14.36 -2.25 19.44
C GLN A 296 13.24 -1.65 20.29
N LYS A 297 12.08 -2.31 20.24
CA LYS A 297 10.92 -2.00 21.06
C LYS A 297 10.31 -3.27 21.62
N GLU A 298 9.62 -3.11 22.72
CA GLU A 298 8.69 -4.10 23.24
C GLU A 298 7.30 -3.47 23.38
N SER A 299 6.27 -4.30 23.24
CA SER A 299 4.90 -3.82 23.27
C SER A 299 3.94 -4.83 23.88
N LEU A 300 2.87 -4.33 24.48
CA LEU A 300 1.75 -5.13 24.96
C LEU A 300 0.49 -4.64 24.25
N GLN A 301 -0.15 -5.52 23.50
CA GLN A 301 -1.37 -5.22 22.74
C GLN A 301 -2.61 -5.75 23.48
N ILE A 302 -3.63 -4.90 23.55
CA ILE A 302 -4.93 -5.18 24.17
C ILE A 302 -5.99 -4.95 23.10
N THR A 303 -6.40 -6.01 22.41
CA THR A 303 -7.53 -5.91 21.47
C THR A 303 -8.83 -6.03 22.24
N ALA A 304 -9.64 -4.98 22.20
CA ALA A 304 -10.92 -4.86 22.87
C ALA A 304 -12.02 -5.63 22.13
N ARG A 305 -11.84 -6.94 22.05
CA ARG A 305 -12.80 -7.90 21.49
C ARG A 305 -13.04 -9.01 22.49
N GLN A 306 -14.26 -9.51 22.55
CA GLN A 306 -14.62 -10.61 23.44
C GLN A 306 -13.60 -11.76 23.37
N GLY A 307 -13.13 -12.20 24.54
CA GLY A 307 -12.19 -13.33 24.68
C GLY A 307 -10.73 -13.03 24.33
N CYS A 308 -10.39 -11.85 23.79
CA CYS A 308 -9.03 -11.59 23.31
C CYS A 308 -8.01 -11.33 24.43
N MET A 309 -8.50 -10.97 25.62
CA MET A 309 -7.67 -10.74 26.81
C MET A 309 -7.89 -11.78 27.92
N ASP A 310 -8.64 -12.84 27.64
CA ASP A 310 -8.82 -13.96 28.56
C ASP A 310 -7.43 -14.53 28.91
N ASP A 311 -7.13 -14.62 30.21
CA ASP A 311 -5.84 -15.09 30.75
C ASP A 311 -4.59 -14.33 30.25
N ARG A 312 -4.75 -13.09 29.75
CA ARG A 312 -3.63 -12.27 29.20
C ARG A 312 -3.46 -10.92 29.90
N TRP A 313 -4.29 -10.62 30.89
CA TRP A 313 -4.12 -9.42 31.72
C TRP A 313 -2.90 -9.57 32.63
N PRO A 314 -1.91 -8.66 32.57
CA PRO A 314 -0.72 -8.80 33.42
C PRO A 314 -1.02 -8.79 34.92
N SER A 315 -2.01 -7.99 35.32
CA SER A 315 -2.54 -7.90 36.69
C SER A 315 -3.88 -7.16 36.68
N ASP A 316 -4.63 -7.26 37.78
CA ASP A 316 -5.90 -6.53 37.95
C ASP A 316 -5.71 -5.01 37.91
N GLU A 317 -4.62 -4.49 38.49
CA GLU A 317 -4.31 -3.06 38.47
C GLU A 317 -3.93 -2.56 37.06
N PHE A 318 -3.21 -3.39 36.31
CA PHE A 318 -2.92 -3.09 34.90
C PHE A 318 -4.21 -3.07 34.09
N HIS A 319 -5.08 -4.07 34.27
CA HIS A 319 -6.37 -4.14 33.60
C HIS A 319 -7.21 -2.90 33.87
N LYS A 320 -7.38 -2.51 35.14
CA LYS A 320 -8.14 -1.32 35.52
C LYS A 320 -7.59 -0.04 34.88
N SER A 321 -6.28 0.13 34.85
CA SER A 321 -5.64 1.31 34.26
C SER A 321 -5.77 1.34 32.73
N ALA A 322 -5.61 0.18 32.09
CA ALA A 322 -5.75 0.03 30.65
C ALA A 322 -7.20 0.23 30.19
N ASP A 323 -8.18 -0.34 30.90
CA ASP A 323 -9.61 -0.23 30.57
C ASP A 323 -10.12 1.21 30.71
N ALA A 324 -9.70 1.92 31.76
CA ALA A 324 -10.03 3.34 31.92
C ALA A 324 -9.51 4.20 30.76
N LEU A 325 -8.26 3.98 30.32
CA LEU A 325 -7.71 4.68 29.17
C LEU A 325 -8.35 4.25 27.85
N LEU A 326 -8.65 2.96 27.69
CA LEU A 326 -9.32 2.40 26.53
C LEU A 326 -10.69 3.07 26.30
N GLU A 327 -11.53 3.10 27.34
CA GLU A 327 -12.86 3.73 27.28
C GLU A 327 -12.77 5.23 26.99
N ALA A 328 -11.88 5.94 27.70
CA ALA A 328 -11.70 7.38 27.48
C ALA A 328 -11.20 7.71 26.06
N SER A 329 -10.27 6.90 25.54
CA SER A 329 -9.76 7.02 24.17
C SER A 329 -10.84 6.72 23.14
N HIS A 330 -11.68 5.71 23.39
CA HIS A 330 -12.78 5.32 22.52
C HIS A 330 -13.81 6.45 22.38
N GLN A 331 -14.22 7.07 23.50
CA GLN A 331 -15.15 8.21 23.47
C GLN A 331 -14.55 9.41 22.71
N LEU A 332 -13.27 9.70 22.92
CA LEU A 332 -12.59 10.78 22.20
C LEU A 332 -12.49 10.49 20.69
N ALA A 333 -12.12 9.26 20.31
CA ALA A 333 -12.06 8.85 18.91
C ALA A 333 -13.44 8.97 18.24
N LYS A 334 -14.51 8.51 18.89
CA LYS A 334 -15.89 8.66 18.41
C LYS A 334 -16.26 10.13 18.18
N ARG A 335 -15.90 11.02 19.11
CA ARG A 335 -16.12 12.47 18.95
C ARG A 335 -15.40 13.02 17.72
N ILE A 336 -14.12 12.70 17.55
CA ILE A 336 -13.33 13.15 16.39
C ILE A 336 -13.92 12.64 15.08
N LEU A 337 -14.27 11.35 15.02
CA LEU A 337 -14.86 10.73 13.83
C LEU A 337 -16.20 11.38 13.48
N ASN A 338 -17.06 11.67 14.48
CA ASN A 338 -18.32 12.38 14.26
C ASN A 338 -18.13 13.81 13.74
N LEU A 339 -17.09 14.53 14.20
CA LEU A 339 -16.79 15.87 13.70
C LEU A 339 -16.26 15.84 12.26
N LEU A 340 -15.51 14.80 11.87
CA LEU A 340 -14.94 14.66 10.53
C LEU A 340 -15.95 14.10 9.51
N GLN A 341 -16.87 13.23 9.95
CA GLN A 341 -17.75 12.46 9.07
C GLN A 341 -18.53 13.32 8.05
N PRO A 342 -19.19 14.44 8.43
CA PRO A 342 -20.02 15.21 7.51
C PRO A 342 -19.24 15.75 6.30
N GLN A 343 -17.96 16.08 6.48
CA GLN A 343 -17.11 16.56 5.38
C GLN A 343 -16.41 15.40 4.64
N ALA A 344 -15.96 14.38 5.38
CA ALA A 344 -15.27 13.22 4.83
C ALA A 344 -16.17 12.40 3.90
N ILE A 345 -17.33 11.99 4.42
CA ILE A 345 -18.24 11.01 3.83
C ILE A 345 -19.70 11.46 3.94
N PRO A 346 -20.09 12.60 3.33
CA PRO A 346 -21.46 13.14 3.39
C PRO A 346 -22.55 12.23 2.79
N HIS A 347 -22.15 11.14 2.14
CA HIS A 347 -23.04 10.17 1.51
C HIS A 347 -23.40 8.99 2.42
N VAL A 348 -22.70 8.85 3.55
CA VAL A 348 -22.94 7.82 4.56
C VAL A 348 -23.78 8.43 5.67
N GLU A 349 -24.75 7.66 6.19
CA GLU A 349 -25.65 8.11 7.25
C GLU A 349 -24.88 8.67 8.46
N PRO A 350 -25.35 9.79 9.08
CA PRO A 350 -24.71 10.39 10.24
C PRO A 350 -24.40 9.37 11.35
N GLU A 351 -23.28 9.57 12.04
CA GLU A 351 -22.78 8.74 13.15
C GLU A 351 -22.38 7.31 12.79
N THR A 352 -22.58 6.83 11.56
CA THR A 352 -22.12 5.50 11.13
C THR A 352 -20.64 5.29 11.42
N LEU A 353 -19.79 6.27 11.15
CA LEU A 353 -18.34 6.12 11.36
C LEU A 353 -18.01 5.94 12.83
N ALA A 354 -18.59 6.73 13.74
CA ALA A 354 -18.34 6.59 15.18
C ALA A 354 -19.01 5.36 15.80
N ASN A 355 -20.12 4.89 15.23
CA ASN A 355 -20.83 3.70 15.70
C ASN A 355 -20.26 2.39 15.14
N SER A 356 -19.29 2.48 14.23
CA SER A 356 -18.59 1.32 13.67
C SER A 356 -17.43 0.82 14.53
N HIS A 357 -17.32 1.26 15.79
CA HIS A 357 -16.23 0.92 16.69
C HIS A 357 -16.81 0.50 18.03
N THR A 358 -16.84 -0.79 18.31
CA THR A 358 -17.28 -1.33 19.60
C THR A 358 -16.09 -1.82 20.42
N LEU A 359 -16.26 -1.77 21.74
CA LEU A 359 -15.33 -2.37 22.69
C LEU A 359 -15.95 -3.64 23.25
N TRP A 360 -15.17 -4.70 23.34
CA TRP A 360 -15.49 -5.97 23.99
C TRP A 360 -16.64 -6.78 23.38
N GLU A 361 -17.19 -6.35 22.24
CA GLU A 361 -18.14 -7.12 21.43
C GLU A 361 -17.43 -8.18 20.58
N GLU A 362 -18.20 -9.09 19.97
CA GLU A 362 -17.69 -10.20 19.15
C GLU A 362 -16.93 -9.71 17.89
N ASP A 363 -17.38 -8.59 17.30
CA ASP A 363 -16.79 -8.02 16.08
C ASP A 363 -15.79 -6.89 16.34
N GLY A 364 -15.60 -6.49 17.61
CA GLY A 364 -14.74 -5.36 18.00
C GLY A 364 -13.30 -5.52 17.51
N GLN A 365 -12.66 -4.42 17.12
CA GLN A 365 -11.26 -4.43 16.65
C GLN A 365 -10.37 -3.34 17.27
N CYS A 366 -10.92 -2.42 18.06
CA CYS A 366 -10.10 -1.38 18.68
C CYS A 366 -8.98 -2.00 19.53
N THR A 367 -7.76 -1.47 19.41
CA THR A 367 -6.60 -1.98 20.13
C THR A 367 -5.91 -0.86 20.90
N LEU A 368 -5.65 -1.10 22.19
CA LEU A 368 -4.73 -0.27 22.97
C LEU A 368 -3.37 -0.95 23.02
N ARG A 369 -2.32 -0.25 22.59
CA ARG A 369 -0.96 -0.76 22.53
C ARG A 369 -0.05 0.07 23.41
N PHE A 370 0.53 -0.57 24.41
CA PHE A 370 1.58 -0.01 25.24
C PHE A 370 2.93 -0.28 24.56
N LEU A 371 3.76 0.74 24.40
CA LEU A 371 5.08 0.63 23.78
C LEU A 371 6.16 1.13 24.73
N HIS A 372 7.23 0.34 24.83
CA HIS A 372 8.45 0.71 25.52
C HIS A 372 9.64 0.56 24.59
N TYR A 373 10.45 1.61 24.52
CA TYR A 373 11.70 1.66 23.81
C TYR A 373 12.84 1.75 24.83
N PRO A 374 13.57 0.66 25.08
CA PRO A 374 14.61 0.61 26.12
C PRO A 374 15.71 1.69 25.96
N PRO A 375 16.43 2.04 27.04
CA PRO A 375 17.58 2.92 26.95
C PRO A 375 18.73 2.22 26.20
N LEU A 376 19.57 3.00 25.54
CA LEU A 376 20.79 2.54 24.86
C LEU A 376 22.00 3.27 25.43
N ASP A 377 23.14 2.59 25.48
CA ASP A 377 24.40 3.22 25.84
C ASP A 377 24.87 4.19 24.73
N SER A 378 25.79 5.09 25.06
CA SER A 378 26.26 6.14 24.16
C SER A 378 26.93 5.60 22.90
N ASP A 379 27.67 4.48 23.02
CA ASP A 379 28.45 3.91 21.91
C ASP A 379 27.52 3.22 20.92
N THR A 380 26.56 2.45 21.43
CA THR A 380 25.47 1.86 20.64
C THR A 380 24.62 2.93 19.98
N THR A 381 24.28 4.00 20.71
CA THR A 381 23.48 5.12 20.19
C THR A 381 24.20 5.82 19.03
N ALA A 382 25.49 6.19 19.21
CA ALA A 382 26.27 6.86 18.18
C ALA A 382 26.37 6.01 16.90
N LYS A 383 26.64 4.71 17.04
CA LYS A 383 26.72 3.79 15.91
C LYS A 383 25.39 3.67 15.16
N LEU A 384 24.29 3.48 15.88
CA LEU A 384 22.96 3.33 15.28
C LEU A 384 22.47 4.63 14.63
N ILE A 385 22.80 5.80 15.18
CA ILE A 385 22.49 7.10 14.56
C ILE A 385 23.19 7.24 13.21
N ASP A 386 24.50 6.91 13.13
CA ASP A 386 25.28 6.99 11.90
C ASP A 386 24.75 6.03 10.82
N ASP A 387 24.25 4.85 11.23
CA ASP A 387 23.62 3.86 10.36
C ASP A 387 22.18 4.25 9.94
N GLY A 388 21.65 5.37 10.42
CA GLY A 388 20.29 5.84 10.12
C GLY A 388 19.20 4.97 10.74
N TYR A 389 19.43 4.44 11.95
CA TYR A 389 18.52 3.54 12.64
C TYR A 389 17.24 4.20 13.15
N TRP A 390 16.14 3.43 13.12
CA TRP A 390 14.81 3.82 13.63
C TRP A 390 14.45 2.95 14.84
N ARG A 391 13.90 3.56 15.88
CA ARG A 391 13.24 2.83 16.98
C ARG A 391 11.93 2.19 16.51
N ALA A 392 11.25 2.84 15.56
CA ALA A 392 10.20 2.24 14.74
C ALA A 392 10.28 2.86 13.33
N GLY A 393 10.33 2.02 12.29
CA GLY A 393 10.46 2.49 10.90
C GLY A 393 9.25 3.29 10.39
N PRO A 394 9.40 4.01 9.26
CA PRO A 394 8.29 4.67 8.56
C PRO A 394 7.13 3.73 8.24
N HIS A 395 5.90 4.08 8.61
CA HIS A 395 4.69 3.32 8.29
C HIS A 395 3.43 4.21 8.35
N THR A 396 2.30 3.66 7.91
CA THR A 396 0.95 4.16 8.16
C THR A 396 0.19 3.19 9.07
N ASP A 397 -0.81 3.71 9.79
CA ASP A 397 -1.70 2.90 10.61
C ASP A 397 -2.92 2.46 9.81
N TRP A 398 -3.42 1.25 10.07
CA TRP A 398 -4.49 0.63 9.26
C TRP A 398 -5.89 0.90 9.83
N ASP A 399 -6.03 1.82 10.77
CA ASP A 399 -7.28 2.13 11.45
C ASP A 399 -7.99 3.35 10.84
N ASN A 400 -9.01 3.89 11.52
CA ASN A 400 -9.57 5.18 11.11
C ASN A 400 -8.79 6.36 11.68
N VAL A 401 -8.56 6.34 13.00
CA VAL A 401 -7.69 7.31 13.68
C VAL A 401 -6.91 6.60 14.78
N THR A 402 -5.65 7.01 14.95
CA THR A 402 -4.82 6.59 16.07
C THR A 402 -4.69 7.74 17.06
N LEU A 403 -4.92 7.47 18.35
CA LEU A 403 -4.65 8.40 19.45
C LEU A 403 -3.36 7.97 20.13
N LEU A 404 -2.33 8.80 20.04
CA LEU A 404 -1.01 8.52 20.59
C LEU A 404 -0.69 9.43 21.78
N TYR A 405 -0.54 8.79 22.93
CA TYR A 405 -0.10 9.39 24.18
C TYR A 405 1.43 9.34 24.24
N GLN A 406 2.05 10.50 24.51
CA GLN A 406 3.50 10.66 24.63
C GLN A 406 3.85 11.32 25.96
N GLN A 407 4.95 10.90 26.60
CA GLN A 407 5.45 11.57 27.80
C GLN A 407 6.32 12.79 27.45
N MET A 408 6.20 13.84 28.26
CA MET A 408 7.01 15.06 28.11
C MET A 408 8.50 14.74 28.18
N GLY A 409 9.27 15.30 27.23
CA GLY A 409 10.71 15.07 27.13
C GLY A 409 11.13 13.74 26.49
N GLN A 410 10.18 12.88 26.11
CA GLN A 410 10.45 11.61 25.42
C GLN A 410 10.13 11.70 23.92
N ASN A 411 10.90 12.55 23.23
CA ASN A 411 10.75 12.84 21.81
C ASN A 411 11.11 11.64 20.92
N GLY A 412 10.82 11.76 19.62
CA GLY A 412 11.26 10.81 18.60
C GLY A 412 10.21 10.50 17.54
N LEU A 413 8.94 10.82 17.81
CA LEU A 413 7.90 10.72 16.79
C LEU A 413 8.11 11.78 15.71
N GLU A 414 8.08 11.34 14.46
CA GLU A 414 8.20 12.19 13.29
C GLU A 414 7.12 11.78 12.28
N CYS A 415 6.51 12.75 11.60
CA CYS A 415 5.61 12.51 10.47
C CYS A 415 6.14 13.19 9.21
N CYS A 416 5.63 12.79 8.05
CA CYS A 416 6.01 13.41 6.79
C CYS A 416 5.28 14.73 6.58
N ALA A 417 6.01 15.84 6.45
CA ALA A 417 5.47 17.11 6.02
C ALA A 417 5.27 17.14 4.50
N ASN A 418 4.36 18.03 4.04
CA ASN A 418 4.00 18.21 2.63
C ASN A 418 3.62 16.92 1.88
N PRO A 419 2.87 15.98 2.47
CA PRO A 419 2.71 14.68 1.85
C PRO A 419 1.86 14.71 0.57
N ARG A 420 1.15 15.81 0.30
CA ARG A 420 0.26 16.00 -0.85
C ARG A 420 0.86 16.79 -2.02
N THR A 421 2.07 17.31 -1.90
CA THR A 421 2.66 18.16 -2.96
C THR A 421 2.99 17.37 -4.22
N GLY A 422 3.05 16.04 -4.13
CA GLY A 422 3.49 15.20 -5.24
C GLY A 422 4.93 15.50 -5.65
N ASP A 423 5.74 16.09 -4.76
CA ASP A 423 7.17 16.30 -4.97
C ASP A 423 7.90 15.85 -3.69
N PRO A 424 8.59 14.70 -3.67
CA PRO A 424 9.24 14.20 -2.48
C PRO A 424 10.55 14.91 -2.19
N ALA A 425 11.03 15.76 -3.11
CA ALA A 425 12.09 16.72 -2.78
C ALA A 425 11.56 17.82 -1.85
N SER A 426 10.23 18.04 -1.81
CA SER A 426 9.57 18.96 -0.87
C SER A 426 9.02 18.28 0.40
N MET A 427 8.98 16.94 0.41
CA MET A 427 8.67 16.15 1.60
C MET A 427 9.87 16.17 2.53
N TYR A 428 9.62 16.22 3.83
CA TYR A 428 10.65 16.09 4.87
C TYR A 428 10.01 15.56 6.15
N TRP A 429 10.84 15.10 7.08
CA TRP A 429 10.36 14.68 8.39
C TRP A 429 10.18 15.90 9.29
N THR A 430 9.00 16.06 9.86
CA THR A 430 8.73 17.06 10.89
C THR A 430 8.49 16.37 12.24
N ALA A 431 8.92 17.03 13.32
CA ALA A 431 8.79 16.49 14.66
C ALA A 431 7.34 16.58 15.15
N VAL A 432 6.85 15.52 15.79
CA VAL A 432 5.56 15.51 16.49
C VAL A 432 5.84 15.51 17.99
N ASN A 433 6.30 16.65 18.49
CA ASN A 433 6.71 16.79 19.88
C ASN A 433 5.53 16.63 20.86
N PRO A 434 5.75 16.05 22.05
CA PRO A 434 4.74 16.02 23.11
C PRO A 434 4.28 17.45 23.46
N VAL A 435 2.96 17.63 23.54
CA VAL A 435 2.32 18.87 23.97
C VAL A 435 1.73 18.66 25.35
N GLU A 436 1.90 19.62 26.25
CA GLU A 436 1.33 19.54 27.60
C GLU A 436 -0.21 19.44 27.54
N GLY A 437 -0.76 18.41 28.19
CA GLY A 437 -2.19 18.08 28.11
C GLY A 437 -2.66 17.71 26.70
N GLY A 438 -1.74 17.29 25.82
CA GLY A 438 -1.99 17.03 24.42
C GLY A 438 -1.94 15.54 24.06
N ILE A 439 -2.74 15.17 23.06
CA ILE A 439 -2.73 13.84 22.44
C ILE A 439 -2.45 14.02 20.96
N ALA A 440 -1.43 13.34 20.43
CA ALA A 440 -1.16 13.33 19.00
C ALA A 440 -2.15 12.38 18.32
N ILE A 441 -2.77 12.81 17.22
CA ILE A 441 -3.72 12.03 16.45
C ILE A 441 -3.31 12.01 15.00
N ASN A 442 -3.39 10.83 14.39
CA ASN A 442 -3.24 10.66 12.96
C ASN A 442 -4.43 9.94 12.35
N VAL A 443 -4.67 10.25 11.08
CA VAL A 443 -5.61 9.52 10.22
C VAL A 443 -4.95 8.21 9.81
N GLY A 444 -5.72 7.13 9.84
CA GLY A 444 -5.30 5.82 9.35
C GLY A 444 -5.89 5.49 7.97
N ASP A 445 -5.42 4.38 7.41
CA ASP A 445 -5.72 3.98 6.04
C ASP A 445 -7.20 3.64 5.81
N MET A 446 -7.95 3.19 6.84
CA MET A 446 -9.39 2.98 6.71
C MET A 446 -10.10 4.30 6.48
N LEU A 447 -9.78 5.35 7.24
CA LEU A 447 -10.45 6.65 7.11
C LEU A 447 -10.05 7.35 5.82
N ALA A 448 -8.79 7.17 5.37
CA ALA A 448 -8.38 7.58 4.04
C ALA A 448 -9.22 6.88 2.95
N ARG A 449 -9.53 5.58 3.10
CA ARG A 449 -10.42 4.85 2.18
C ARG A 449 -11.86 5.34 2.24
N TRP A 450 -12.45 5.44 3.44
CA TRP A 450 -13.80 5.96 3.64
C TRP A 450 -13.98 7.29 2.90
N SER A 451 -13.02 8.19 3.07
CA SER A 451 -13.07 9.53 2.52
C SER A 451 -12.63 9.66 1.04
N ASP A 452 -12.45 8.55 0.32
CA ASP A 452 -11.96 8.53 -1.06
C ASP A 452 -10.62 9.30 -1.25
N GLY A 453 -9.73 9.22 -0.26
CA GLY A 453 -8.43 9.88 -0.26
C GLY A 453 -8.44 11.38 0.10
N LYS A 454 -9.60 11.94 0.50
CA LYS A 454 -9.68 13.33 0.98
C LYS A 454 -8.94 13.53 2.30
N LEU A 455 -9.05 12.58 3.23
CA LEU A 455 -8.25 12.55 4.45
C LEU A 455 -6.96 11.77 4.22
N PHE A 456 -5.86 12.24 4.78
CA PHE A 456 -4.53 11.72 4.45
C PHE A 456 -3.99 10.80 5.54
N SER A 457 -3.79 9.51 5.23
CA SER A 457 -3.03 8.61 6.10
C SER A 457 -1.54 8.91 5.96
N ASN A 458 -0.95 9.51 6.99
CA ASN A 458 0.41 10.05 6.90
C ASN A 458 1.46 9.07 7.44
N LEU A 459 2.59 9.05 6.76
CA LEU A 459 3.76 8.29 7.16
C LEU A 459 4.35 8.88 8.41
N HIS A 460 4.63 8.01 9.36
CA HIS A 460 5.25 8.37 10.60
C HIS A 460 6.23 7.30 11.06
N ARG A 461 7.17 7.72 11.92
CA ARG A 461 8.23 6.87 12.45
C ARG A 461 8.62 7.31 13.84
N VAL A 462 9.36 6.45 14.53
CA VAL A 462 10.04 6.82 15.78
C VAL A 462 11.54 6.76 15.53
N ARG A 463 12.18 7.93 15.50
CA ARG A 463 13.62 8.07 15.36
C ARG A 463 14.33 7.78 16.68
N LEU A 464 15.56 7.29 16.58
CA LEU A 464 16.48 7.24 17.71
C LEU A 464 16.92 8.67 18.07
N PRO A 465 16.58 9.21 19.26
CA PRO A 465 17.03 10.53 19.66
C PRO A 465 18.56 10.58 19.86
N PRO A 466 19.19 11.78 19.76
CA PRO A 466 20.63 11.94 20.01
C PRO A 466 21.09 11.45 21.38
N ASP A 467 20.25 11.66 22.40
CA ASP A 467 20.40 11.06 23.72
C ASP A 467 19.31 10.01 23.90
N ALA A 468 19.72 8.74 23.83
CA ALA A 468 18.86 7.58 24.02
C ALA A 468 19.17 6.84 25.33
N SER A 469 19.84 7.50 26.28
CA SER A 469 20.22 6.92 27.58
C SER A 469 19.04 6.62 28.51
N LYS A 470 17.83 7.08 28.15
CA LYS A 470 16.59 6.87 28.91
C LYS A 470 15.58 6.10 28.08
N SER A 471 14.69 5.39 28.76
CA SER A 471 13.52 4.77 28.16
C SER A 471 12.61 5.82 27.51
N ARG A 472 11.93 5.41 26.44
CA ARG A 472 10.76 6.11 25.91
C ARG A 472 9.54 5.21 26.04
N TYR A 473 8.45 5.76 26.53
CA TYR A 473 7.14 5.13 26.63
C TYR A 473 6.13 5.90 25.78
N SER A 474 5.24 5.16 25.13
CA SER A 474 4.08 5.72 24.45
C SER A 474 2.94 4.72 24.47
N ILE A 475 1.71 5.20 24.44
CA ILE A 475 0.51 4.36 24.37
C ILE A 475 -0.27 4.78 23.13
N ALA A 476 -0.61 3.83 22.26
CA ALA A 476 -1.37 4.08 21.04
C ALA A 476 -2.74 3.39 21.15
N PHE A 477 -3.82 4.15 20.98
CA PHE A 477 -5.16 3.60 20.81
C PHE A 477 -5.54 3.66 19.33
N PHE A 478 -5.74 2.49 18.74
CA PHE A 478 -6.11 2.34 17.33
C PHE A 478 -7.63 2.21 17.21
N ALA A 479 -8.30 3.22 16.65
CA ALA A 479 -9.75 3.19 16.43
C ALA A 479 -10.08 2.45 15.13
N GLN A 480 -9.99 1.12 15.19
CA GLN A 480 -10.34 0.21 14.10
C GLN A 480 -11.84 -0.06 14.07
N SER A 481 -12.44 0.01 12.88
CA SER A 481 -13.84 -0.37 12.71
C SER A 481 -14.04 -1.86 12.98
N ASP A 482 -15.21 -2.24 13.48
CA ASP A 482 -15.61 -3.61 13.73
C ASP A 482 -15.50 -4.46 12.46
N LYS A 483 -15.20 -5.75 12.61
CA LYS A 483 -14.90 -6.67 11.49
C LYS A 483 -15.92 -6.59 10.36
N LYS A 484 -17.20 -6.53 10.71
CA LYS A 484 -18.32 -6.54 9.76
C LYS A 484 -18.75 -5.14 9.29
N ALA A 485 -18.19 -4.07 9.86
CA ALA A 485 -18.48 -2.72 9.41
C ALA A 485 -18.07 -2.58 7.94
N LEU A 486 -18.99 -2.10 7.11
CA LEU A 486 -18.79 -1.94 5.68
C LEU A 486 -18.16 -0.59 5.40
N ILE A 487 -16.95 -0.57 4.81
CA ILE A 487 -16.29 0.64 4.35
C ILE A 487 -16.85 1.00 2.97
N GLU A 488 -17.73 1.99 2.95
CA GLU A 488 -18.33 2.53 1.73
C GLU A 488 -17.41 3.58 1.09
N SER A 489 -17.40 3.61 -0.24
CA SER A 489 -16.58 4.51 -1.06
C SER A 489 -17.34 4.83 -2.35
N LYS A 490 -17.19 6.05 -2.88
CA LYS A 490 -17.75 6.40 -4.19
C LYS A 490 -16.88 5.93 -5.35
N GLU A 491 -15.58 5.76 -5.09
CA GLU A 491 -14.55 5.49 -6.09
C GLU A 491 -14.10 4.01 -6.10
N SER A 492 -14.59 3.19 -5.17
CA SER A 492 -14.18 1.79 -5.02
C SER A 492 -15.31 0.92 -4.48
N GLU A 493 -15.26 -0.38 -4.81
CA GLU A 493 -16.21 -1.36 -4.27
C GLU A 493 -16.17 -1.40 -2.73
N PRO A 494 -17.33 -1.53 -2.07
CA PRO A 494 -17.41 -1.68 -0.62
C PRO A 494 -16.61 -2.90 -0.13
N ILE A 495 -15.98 -2.77 1.04
CA ILE A 495 -15.21 -3.85 1.68
C ILE A 495 -15.46 -3.84 3.19
N THR A 496 -15.54 -5.00 3.82
CA THR A 496 -15.64 -5.05 5.29
C THR A 496 -14.31 -4.62 5.93
N ALA A 497 -14.35 -4.03 7.12
CA ALA A 497 -13.12 -3.64 7.82
C ALA A 497 -12.22 -4.85 8.15
N GLY A 498 -12.81 -6.01 8.43
CA GLY A 498 -12.07 -7.27 8.62
C GLY A 498 -11.34 -7.71 7.35
N ASP A 499 -12.02 -7.73 6.20
CA ASP A 499 -11.39 -8.04 4.91
C ASP A 499 -10.33 -7.01 4.52
N TYR A 500 -10.56 -5.74 4.86
CA TYR A 500 -9.59 -4.67 4.66
C TYR A 500 -8.30 -4.95 5.44
N ILE A 501 -8.37 -5.21 6.76
CA ILE A 501 -7.20 -5.57 7.58
C ILE A 501 -6.51 -6.82 7.04
N LEU A 502 -7.27 -7.85 6.68
CA LEU A 502 -6.73 -9.06 6.07
C LEU A 502 -5.95 -8.77 4.78
N SER A 503 -6.45 -7.86 3.95
CA SER A 503 -5.74 -7.42 2.74
C SER A 503 -4.42 -6.71 3.09
N ARG A 504 -4.41 -5.85 4.11
CA ARG A 504 -3.20 -5.16 4.62
C ARG A 504 -2.15 -6.16 5.13
N ILE A 505 -2.59 -7.18 5.89
CA ILE A 505 -1.71 -8.24 6.41
C ILE A 505 -1.09 -9.02 5.25
N ARG A 506 -1.90 -9.45 4.27
CA ARG A 506 -1.42 -10.19 3.10
C ARG A 506 -0.34 -9.42 2.33
N SER A 507 -0.54 -8.13 2.10
CA SER A 507 0.41 -7.28 1.39
C SER A 507 1.71 -7.06 2.16
N ASN A 508 1.66 -6.90 3.49
CA ASN A 508 2.84 -6.63 4.31
C ASN A 508 3.73 -7.86 4.57
N PHE A 509 3.17 -9.07 4.57
CA PHE A 509 3.89 -10.28 5.00
C PHE A 509 4.17 -11.32 3.89
N ASP A 510 3.66 -11.13 2.67
CA ASP A 510 3.99 -12.00 1.53
C ASP A 510 5.32 -11.59 0.86
N LYS A 511 6.39 -12.32 1.19
CA LYS A 511 7.76 -12.09 0.67
C LYS A 511 7.92 -12.34 -0.84
N ASN A 512 7.01 -13.11 -1.44
CA ASN A 512 7.05 -13.43 -2.87
C ASN A 512 6.30 -12.39 -3.72
N ARG A 513 5.35 -11.64 -3.13
CA ARG A 513 4.68 -10.49 -3.76
C ARG A 513 5.49 -9.19 -3.68
N THR A 514 6.15 -8.97 -2.55
CA THR A 514 6.69 -7.65 -2.16
C THR A 514 7.85 -7.19 -3.06
N THR A 515 8.85 -8.01 -3.35
CA THR A 515 10.08 -7.44 -3.95
C THR A 515 9.91 -6.84 -5.36
N PRO A 516 9.24 -7.49 -6.33
CA PRO A 516 9.04 -6.92 -7.67
C PRO A 516 7.95 -5.84 -7.72
N MET A 517 6.85 -6.05 -6.98
CA MET A 517 5.69 -5.13 -6.94
C MET A 517 6.06 -3.79 -6.28
N LEU A 518 6.85 -3.80 -5.20
CA LEU A 518 7.32 -2.59 -4.53
C LEU A 518 8.29 -1.78 -5.39
N ILE A 519 9.08 -2.45 -6.24
CA ILE A 519 9.97 -1.77 -7.19
C ILE A 519 9.15 -1.06 -8.28
N ALA A 520 8.11 -1.72 -8.80
CA ALA A 520 7.21 -1.16 -9.82
C ALA A 520 6.30 -0.04 -9.26
N ILE A 521 5.76 -0.20 -8.05
CA ILE A 521 4.96 0.83 -7.39
C ILE A 521 5.84 1.99 -6.93
N ALA A 522 7.05 1.75 -6.41
CA ALA A 522 7.99 2.84 -6.13
C ALA A 522 8.44 3.56 -7.42
N ALA A 523 8.40 2.90 -8.57
CA ALA A 523 8.64 3.53 -9.88
C ALA A 523 7.41 4.35 -10.35
N LYS A 524 6.19 3.86 -10.11
CA LYS A 524 4.92 4.56 -10.39
C LYS A 524 4.68 5.75 -9.46
N TYR A 525 5.04 5.62 -8.18
CA TYR A 525 5.07 6.73 -7.24
C TYR A 525 6.15 7.72 -7.71
N ARG A 526 7.36 7.27 -8.06
CA ARG A 526 8.42 8.12 -8.65
C ARG A 526 7.97 8.90 -9.88
N SER A 527 7.12 8.33 -10.74
CA SER A 527 6.56 9.03 -11.90
C SER A 527 5.38 9.96 -11.56
N LEU A 528 4.56 9.61 -10.56
CA LEU A 528 3.53 10.49 -10.00
C LEU A 528 4.13 11.69 -9.24
N ILE A 529 5.34 11.52 -8.71
CA ILE A 529 6.02 12.52 -7.86
C ILE A 529 7.26 13.17 -8.50
N GLY A 530 7.54 12.90 -9.78
CA GLY A 530 8.63 13.56 -10.53
C GLY A 530 10.08 13.27 -10.12
N LEU A 531 10.36 12.18 -9.39
CA LEU A 531 11.73 11.83 -8.97
C LEU A 531 12.44 10.88 -9.97
N GLU A 532 13.41 11.41 -10.72
CA GLU A 532 14.44 10.61 -11.40
C GLU A 532 15.60 10.31 -10.44
N ALA A 533 15.81 9.03 -10.10
CA ALA A 533 16.88 8.62 -9.19
C ALA A 533 18.22 8.40 -9.93
N GLN A 534 19.27 9.11 -9.49
CA GLN A 534 20.66 8.73 -9.76
C GLN A 534 21.00 7.43 -9.01
N ARG A 535 21.49 6.41 -9.74
CA ARG A 535 21.89 5.12 -9.16
C ARG A 535 23.17 5.26 -8.33
N HIS A 536 23.12 4.87 -7.06
CA HIS A 536 24.30 4.40 -6.32
C HIS A 536 24.05 2.95 -5.87
N ASN A 537 24.95 2.06 -6.28
CA ASN A 537 24.92 0.64 -5.93
C ASN A 537 25.35 0.46 -4.46
N PHE A 538 24.49 -0.13 -3.63
CA PHE A 538 24.87 -0.70 -2.35
C PHE A 538 24.90 -2.24 -2.47
N GLU A 539 26.10 -2.82 -2.47
CA GLU A 539 26.30 -4.24 -2.20
C GLU A 539 26.24 -4.47 -0.69
N LEU A 540 25.17 -5.10 -0.20
CA LEU A 540 25.07 -5.58 1.18
C LEU A 540 25.90 -6.86 1.33
N LYS A 541 27.01 -6.75 2.08
CA LYS A 541 27.80 -7.90 2.52
C LYS A 541 26.97 -8.77 3.48
N LYS A 542 26.76 -10.02 3.10
CA LYS A 542 26.24 -11.09 3.95
C LYS A 542 27.31 -11.51 4.95
N GLU A 543 27.04 -11.34 6.24
CA GLU A 543 27.54 -12.19 7.33
C GLU A 543 26.78 -11.80 8.62
N LEU A 544 25.87 -12.66 9.09
CA LEU A 544 25.24 -12.56 10.42
C LEU A 544 25.56 -13.84 11.22
N PRO A 545 25.86 -13.76 12.53
CA PRO A 545 26.25 -14.91 13.34
C PRO A 545 25.08 -15.85 13.65
N SER A 546 25.39 -17.14 13.82
CA SER A 546 24.49 -18.29 13.80
C SER A 546 23.79 -18.66 15.13
N GLU A 547 23.85 -17.85 16.18
CA GLU A 547 23.43 -18.28 17.53
C GLU A 547 22.48 -17.31 18.28
N GLY A 548 21.44 -16.84 17.60
CA GLY A 548 20.24 -16.29 18.24
C GLY A 548 19.04 -17.18 17.90
N LEU A 549 18.27 -17.61 18.89
CA LEU A 549 16.99 -18.29 18.66
C LEU A 549 15.98 -17.30 18.03
N TYR A 550 16.07 -17.14 16.72
CA TYR A 550 15.06 -16.45 15.91
C TYR A 550 13.81 -17.34 15.85
N TYR A 551 12.67 -16.84 16.31
CA TYR A 551 11.40 -17.48 15.94
C TYR A 551 11.27 -17.37 14.41
N LYS A 552 11.36 -18.52 13.72
CA LYS A 552 10.81 -18.65 12.37
C LYS A 552 9.37 -18.20 12.44
N LEU A 553 9.04 -17.10 11.76
CA LEU A 553 7.68 -16.67 11.47
C LEU A 553 6.83 -17.92 11.18
N MET A 554 5.74 -18.11 11.92
CA MET A 554 4.75 -19.13 11.56
C MET A 554 4.34 -18.93 10.09
N SER A 555 4.07 -20.03 9.38
CA SER A 555 3.64 -19.94 7.98
C SER A 555 2.39 -19.06 7.89
N PRO A 556 2.23 -18.27 6.80
CA PRO A 556 1.04 -17.45 6.57
C PRO A 556 -0.28 -18.19 6.83
N GLU A 557 -0.31 -19.49 6.52
CA GLU A 557 -1.42 -20.44 6.74
C GLU A 557 -1.96 -20.49 8.18
N ASN A 558 -1.12 -20.31 9.20
CA ASN A 558 -1.57 -20.30 10.60
C ASN A 558 -2.14 -18.94 11.04
N MET A 559 -1.71 -17.85 10.40
CA MET A 559 -2.25 -16.50 10.62
C MET A 559 -3.62 -16.34 9.94
N PHE A 560 -3.88 -17.06 8.85
CA PHE A 560 -5.14 -16.98 8.10
C PHE A 560 -6.33 -17.71 8.74
N ARG A 561 -6.10 -18.70 9.61
CA ARG A 561 -7.17 -19.50 10.24
C ARG A 561 -7.91 -18.80 11.38
N SER A 562 -7.48 -17.61 11.80
CA SER A 562 -8.03 -16.91 12.96
C SER A 562 -8.74 -15.60 12.65
N PHE A 563 -8.54 -15.07 11.44
CA PHE A 563 -9.22 -13.88 10.94
C PHE A 563 -10.43 -14.20 10.04
N ALA A 564 -10.51 -15.44 9.53
CA ALA A 564 -11.73 -16.05 8.99
C ALA A 564 -12.55 -16.64 10.13
#